data_AF-A0A932TRV0-F1
#
_entry.id   AF-A0A932TRV0-F1
#
_cell.length_a   1.000
_cell.length_b   1.000
_cell.length_c   1.000
_cell.angle_alpha   90.00
_cell.angle_beta   90.00
_cell.angle_gamma   90.00
#
_symmetry.space_group_name_H-M   'P 1'
#
loop_
_entity.id
_entity.type
_entity.pdbx_description
1 polymer ?
#
loop_
_entity_poly.entity_id
_entity_poly.type
_entity_poly.pdbx_seq_one_letter_code
_entity_poly.pdbx_strand_id
1 'polypeptide(L)'
;MKKTRKTRVPTAESIARLADRGKDVSRYFTNRGKMMQAIQRVNVDLTAGMLQELDQAASALNISRQAVIKTLIRQALDQHHLARQARKAG
;
A
#
# COMPACT_ATOMS: atom_id res chain seq x y z
N MET A 1 19.60 26.32 -37.83
CA MET A 1 18.94 25.17 -37.16
C MET A 1 19.29 25.21 -35.67
N LYS A 2 18.33 25.54 -34.78
CA LYS A 2 18.58 25.55 -33.32
C LYS A 2 18.43 24.11 -32.79
N LYS A 3 19.54 23.49 -32.40
CA LYS A 3 19.55 22.14 -31.79
C LYS A 3 18.82 22.21 -30.44
N THR A 4 17.66 21.57 -30.35
CA THR A 4 16.93 21.39 -29.09
C THR A 4 17.74 20.45 -28.19
N ARG A 5 18.44 21.02 -27.20
CA ARG A 5 19.10 20.23 -26.15
C ARG A 5 18.01 19.46 -25.39
N LYS A 6 18.01 18.12 -25.50
CA LYS A 6 17.23 17.25 -24.59
C LYS A 6 17.69 17.56 -23.17
N THR A 7 16.84 18.21 -22.39
CA THR A 7 17.09 18.48 -20.97
C THR A 7 17.24 17.15 -20.25
N ARG A 8 18.43 16.85 -19.74
CA ARG A 8 18.65 15.66 -18.90
C ARG A 8 17.75 15.79 -17.67
N VAL A 9 16.87 14.81 -17.47
CA VAL A 9 16.05 14.74 -16.26
C VAL A 9 17.01 14.59 -15.07
N PRO A 10 16.99 15.50 -14.07
CA PRO A 10 17.86 15.41 -12.91
C PRO A 10 17.52 14.16 -12.09
N THR A 11 18.55 13.56 -11.48
CA THR A 11 18.37 12.41 -10.58
C THR A 11 17.64 12.83 -9.30
N ALA A 12 17.00 11.87 -8.63
CA ALA A 12 16.32 12.10 -7.35
C ALA A 12 17.28 12.70 -6.30
N GLU A 13 18.52 12.22 -6.23
CA GLU A 13 19.55 12.74 -5.32
C GLU A 13 19.94 14.20 -5.62
N SER A 14 19.94 14.58 -6.91
CA SER A 14 20.18 15.98 -7.30
C SER A 14 19.05 16.90 -6.84
N ILE A 15 17.80 16.44 -6.97
CA ILE A 15 16.61 17.17 -6.52
C ILE A 15 16.62 17.29 -4.99
N ALA A 16 16.96 16.23 -4.25
CA ALA A 16 17.10 16.26 -2.79
C ALA A 16 18.10 17.32 -2.34
N ARG A 17 19.30 17.35 -2.95
CA ARG A 17 20.32 18.38 -2.66
C ARG A 17 19.88 19.81 -2.99
N LEU A 18 18.93 20.02 -3.91
CA LEU A 18 18.37 21.35 -4.17
C LEU A 18 17.41 21.74 -3.04
N ALA A 19 16.56 20.81 -2.60
CA ALA A 19 15.65 21.01 -1.47
C ALA A 19 16.40 21.29 -0.16
N ASP A 20 17.46 20.54 0.14
CA ASP A 20 18.29 20.73 1.35
C ASP A 20 18.94 22.13 1.39
N ARG A 21 19.19 22.72 0.22
CA ARG A 21 19.73 24.08 0.07
C ARG A 21 18.63 25.16 0.08
N GLY A 22 17.40 24.80 0.41
CA GLY A 22 16.24 25.70 0.43
C GLY A 22 15.77 26.16 -0.95
N LYS A 23 16.18 25.49 -2.03
CA LYS A 23 15.75 25.87 -3.39
C LYS A 23 14.40 25.24 -3.73
N ASP A 24 13.59 25.99 -4.46
CA ASP A 24 12.29 25.50 -4.92
C ASP A 24 12.44 24.34 -5.93
N VAL A 25 11.92 23.18 -5.51
CA VAL A 25 11.89 21.91 -6.26
C VAL A 25 10.50 21.56 -6.78
N SER A 26 9.49 22.43 -6.60
CA SER A 26 8.08 22.20 -6.97
C SER A 26 7.91 21.79 -8.43
N ARG A 27 8.77 22.29 -9.33
CA ARG A 27 8.79 21.93 -10.76
C ARG A 27 8.99 20.43 -11.04
N TYR A 28 9.51 19.68 -10.06
CA TYR A 28 9.76 18.23 -10.17
C TYR A 28 8.61 17.40 -9.59
N PHE A 29 7.67 18.01 -8.88
CA PHE A 29 6.50 17.32 -8.34
C PHE A 29 5.41 17.23 -9.41
N THR A 30 5.05 16.00 -9.79
CA THR A 30 3.94 15.76 -10.73
C THR A 30 2.58 15.82 -10.06
N ASN A 31 2.55 15.72 -8.72
CA ASN A 31 1.34 15.58 -7.89
C ASN A 31 0.40 14.44 -8.35
N ARG A 32 0.93 13.46 -9.11
CA ARG A 32 0.18 12.29 -9.61
C ARG A 32 0.23 11.10 -8.65
N GLY A 33 0.91 11.24 -7.51
CA GLY A 33 0.93 10.21 -6.47
C GLY A 33 -0.42 10.17 -5.76
N LYS A 34 -1.01 8.97 -5.62
CA LYS A 34 -2.15 8.79 -4.73
C LYS A 34 -1.65 8.86 -3.29
N MET A 35 -2.04 9.89 -2.54
CA MET A 35 -1.78 9.91 -1.10
C MET A 35 -2.48 8.71 -0.46
N MET A 36 -1.70 7.80 0.12
CA MET A 36 -2.28 6.72 0.92
C MET A 36 -2.72 7.31 2.25
N GLN A 37 -3.95 6.99 2.65
CA GLN A 37 -4.41 7.35 3.99
C GLN A 37 -3.54 6.69 5.04
N ALA A 38 -3.39 7.35 6.20
CA ALA A 38 -2.69 6.79 7.33
C ALA A 38 -3.31 5.43 7.74
N ILE A 39 -2.48 4.53 8.25
CA ILE A 39 -2.91 3.21 8.74
C ILE A 39 -3.85 3.42 9.93
N GLN A 40 -5.09 2.96 9.81
CA GLN A 40 -6.04 2.91 10.92
C GLN A 40 -5.83 1.63 11.73
N ARG A 41 -5.67 1.76 13.05
CA ARG A 41 -5.48 0.64 13.97
C ARG A 41 -6.80 0.31 14.64
N VAL A 42 -7.11 -0.98 14.74
CA VAL A 42 -8.32 -1.50 15.38
C VAL A 42 -7.90 -2.60 16.34
N ASN A 43 -8.47 -2.58 17.55
CA ASN A 43 -8.29 -3.63 18.56
C ASN A 43 -9.38 -4.68 18.38
N VAL A 44 -9.01 -5.96 18.44
CA VAL A 44 -9.93 -7.10 18.30
C VAL A 44 -9.54 -8.15 19.32
N ASP A 45 -10.52 -8.65 20.06
CA ASP A 45 -10.31 -9.75 20.98
C ASP A 45 -10.22 -11.08 20.22
N LEU A 46 -9.13 -11.82 20.45
CA LEU A 46 -8.89 -13.13 19.89
C LEU A 46 -8.64 -14.11 21.03
N THR A 47 -9.23 -15.29 20.94
CA THR A 47 -8.96 -16.34 21.93
C THR A 47 -7.52 -16.83 21.78
N ALA A 48 -6.96 -17.44 22.84
CA ALA A 48 -5.63 -18.02 22.79
C ALA A 48 -5.50 -19.08 21.68
N GLY A 49 -6.54 -19.88 21.45
CA GLY A 49 -6.58 -20.87 20.37
C GLY A 49 -6.48 -20.23 18.98
N MET A 50 -7.24 -19.16 18.74
CA MET A 50 -7.18 -18.43 17.46
C MET A 50 -5.80 -17.83 17.21
N LEU A 51 -5.13 -17.31 18.26
CA LEU A 51 -3.77 -16.81 18.15
C LEU A 51 -2.78 -17.92 17.78
N GLN A 52 -2.92 -19.10 18.39
CA GLN A 52 -2.07 -20.25 18.08
C GLN A 52 -2.25 -20.73 16.62
N GLU A 53 -3.48 -20.78 16.12
CA GLU A 53 -3.76 -21.12 14.72
C GLU A 53 -3.17 -20.09 13.76
N LEU A 54 -3.31 -18.80 14.07
CA LEU A 54 -2.70 -17.72 13.29
C LEU A 54 -1.17 -17.81 13.26
N ASP A 55 -0.54 -18.21 14.37
CA ASP A 55 0.91 -18.41 14.47
C ASP A 55 1.39 -19.55 13.61
N GLN A 56 0.69 -20.67 13.66
CA GLN A 56 1.02 -21.83 12.84
C GLN A 56 0.89 -21.49 11.35
N ALA A 57 -0.19 -20.80 10.95
CA ALA A 57 -0.37 -20.36 9.58
C ALA A 57 0.71 -19.36 9.14
N ALA A 58 1.04 -18.39 9.98
CA ALA A 58 2.08 -17.40 9.73
C ALA A 58 3.45 -18.07 9.54
N SER A 59 3.79 -19.04 10.39
CA SER A 59 5.03 -19.82 10.30
C SER A 59 5.08 -20.67 9.03
N ALA A 60 4.01 -21.39 8.71
CA ALA A 60 3.95 -22.26 7.54
C ALA A 60 4.09 -21.47 6.22
N LEU A 61 3.53 -20.26 6.19
CA LEU A 61 3.59 -19.37 5.03
C LEU A 61 4.81 -18.44 5.03
N ASN A 62 5.63 -18.45 6.10
CA ASN A 62 6.75 -17.54 6.31
C ASN A 62 6.37 -16.05 6.13
N ILE A 63 5.27 -15.63 6.73
CA ILE A 63 4.77 -14.25 6.70
C ILE A 63 4.30 -13.80 8.08
N SER A 64 4.11 -12.50 8.28
CA SER A 64 3.57 -11.98 9.54
C SER A 64 2.11 -12.39 9.78
N ARG A 65 1.70 -12.53 11.06
CA ARG A 65 0.29 -12.70 11.46
C ARG A 65 -0.63 -11.66 10.80
N GLN A 66 -0.18 -10.41 10.75
CA GLN A 66 -0.89 -9.30 10.12
C GLN A 66 -1.15 -9.55 8.62
N ALA A 67 -0.22 -10.17 7.90
CA ALA A 67 -0.41 -10.51 6.48
C ALA A 67 -1.42 -11.65 6.30
N VAL A 68 -1.40 -12.66 7.19
CA VAL A 68 -2.42 -13.72 7.23
C VAL A 68 -3.80 -13.11 7.48
N ILE A 69 -3.96 -12.32 8.55
CA ILE A 69 -5.21 -11.66 8.91
C ILE A 69 -5.74 -10.79 7.75
N LYS A 70 -4.88 -9.96 7.15
CA LYS A 70 -5.26 -9.09 6.03
C LYS A 70 -5.79 -9.90 4.84
N THR A 71 -5.12 -11.00 4.52
CA THR A 71 -5.51 -11.87 3.40
C THR A 71 -6.85 -12.54 3.67
N LEU A 72 -7.04 -13.11 4.86
CA LEU A 72 -8.29 -13.78 5.24
C LEU A 72 -9.48 -12.80 5.25
N ILE A 73 -9.31 -11.60 5.82
CA ILE A 73 -10.34 -10.55 5.81
C ILE A 73 -10.70 -10.18 4.37
N ARG A 74 -9.70 -9.99 3.50
CA ARG A 74 -9.93 -9.65 2.08
C ARG A 74 -10.74 -10.74 1.38
N GLN A 75 -10.33 -12.00 1.53
CA GLN A 75 -11.01 -13.14 0.93
C GLN A 75 -12.47 -13.26 1.39
N ALA A 76 -12.72 -13.17 2.70
CA ALA A 76 -14.08 -13.26 3.25
C ALA A 76 -14.99 -12.13 2.72
N LEU A 77 -14.48 -10.90 2.66
CA LEU A 77 -15.22 -9.76 2.13
C LEU A 77 -15.50 -9.90 0.62
N ASP A 78 -14.54 -10.40 -0.15
CA ASP A 78 -14.72 -10.61 -1.60
C ASP A 78 -15.77 -11.68 -1.88
N GLN A 79 -15.71 -12.81 -1.17
CA GLN A 79 -16.73 -13.87 -1.25
C GLN A 79 -18.12 -13.33 -0.89
N HIS A 80 -18.21 -12.55 0.18
CA HIS A 80 -19.47 -11.92 0.59
C HIS A 80 -20.02 -10.96 -0.48
N HIS A 81 -19.16 -10.15 -1.11
CA HIS A 81 -19.57 -9.28 -2.21
C HIS A 81 -20.05 -10.05 -3.44
N LEU A 82 -19.35 -11.10 -3.83
CA LEU A 82 -19.74 -11.97 -4.94
C LEU A 82 -21.11 -12.61 -4.69
N ALA A 83 -21.31 -13.17 -3.49
CA ALA A 83 -22.59 -13.76 -3.10
C ALA A 83 -23.75 -12.74 -3.12
N ARG A 84 -23.50 -11.50 -2.66
CA ARG A 84 -24.51 -10.43 -2.71
C ARG A 84 -24.84 -9.98 -4.11
N GLN A 85 -23.87 -9.95 -5.02
CA GLN A 85 -24.11 -9.59 -6.42
C GLN A 85 -24.94 -10.67 -7.13
N ALA A 86 -24.62 -11.95 -6.92
CA ALA A 86 -25.39 -13.06 -7.47
C ALA A 86 -26.86 -13.02 -7.05
N ARG A 87 -27.16 -12.70 -5.78
CA ARG A 87 -28.53 -12.55 -5.28
C ARG A 87 -29.31 -11.36 -5.84
N LYS A 88 -28.63 -10.35 -6.39
CA LYS A 88 -29.29 -9.18 -7.01
C LYS A 88 -29.53 -9.37 -8.50
N ALA A 89 -28.83 -10.32 -9.12
CA ALA A 89 -28.87 -10.57 -10.56
C ALA A 89 -29.86 -11.68 -10.95
N GLY A 90 -30.37 -12.45 -9.98
CA GLY A 90 -31.47 -13.40 -10.14
C GLY A 90 -32.74 -12.85 -9.52
#